data_AF-A0A7R9F1S3-F1
#
_entry.id   AF-A0A7R9F1S3-F1
#
_cell.length_a   1.000
_cell.length_b   1.000
_cell.length_c   1.000
_cell.angle_alpha   90.00
_cell.angle_beta   90.00
_cell.angle_gamma   90.00
#
_symmetry.space_group_name_H-M   'P 1'
#
loop_
_entity.id
_entity.type
_entity.pdbx_description
1 polymer ?
#
loop_
_entity_poly.entity_id
_entity_poly.type
_entity_poly.pdbx_seq_one_letter_code
_entity_poly.pdbx_strand_id
1 'polypeptide(L)'
;MFGDPHILFLKAQMREKELAHERDDEETRPLSDGSAYEQQLDVRMRSKVDKKQRPLTRYLPIRSESLNLRAHIESAGHQVELCPHVLLDSTSCRGFLHKMGSKFHHWNKRWFVFDRSKRMLVYYADRTEKKARGGAYFQAIEEVYVDHLNSVKSPNPQLTFVMKTNERTFHLMAPSPEAMRIWVDVVFTGAEGYQEFEHGS
;
A
#
# COMPACT_ATOMS: atom_id res chain seq x y z
N MET A 1 5.06 45.55 33.28
CA MET A 1 5.15 44.31 34.07
C MET A 1 6.41 43.59 33.64
N PHE A 2 7.49 43.76 34.40
CA PHE A 2 8.79 43.16 34.10
C PHE A 2 8.74 41.68 34.54
N GLY A 3 9.08 40.76 33.64
CA GLY A 3 9.02 39.32 33.88
C GLY A 3 9.96 38.90 35.01
N ASP A 4 9.57 37.85 35.73
CA ASP A 4 10.30 37.29 36.86
C ASP A 4 11.75 36.90 36.46
N PRO A 5 12.78 37.54 37.04
CA PRO A 5 14.19 37.29 36.70
C PRO A 5 14.61 35.84 36.99
N HIS A 6 13.92 35.14 37.88
CA HIS A 6 14.21 33.75 38.21
C HIS A 6 13.81 32.77 37.08
N ILE A 7 12.73 33.10 36.36
CA ILE A 7 12.27 32.31 35.20
C ILE A 7 13.21 32.51 34.00
N LEU A 8 13.74 33.72 33.83
CA LEU A 8 14.71 34.02 32.77
C LEU A 8 16.04 33.29 33.00
N PHE A 9 16.50 33.21 34.25
CA PHE A 9 17.69 32.45 34.61
C PHE A 9 17.54 30.95 34.34
N LEU A 10 16.41 30.35 34.72
CA LEU A 10 16.12 28.93 34.45
C LEU A 10 16.03 28.63 32.94
N LYS A 11 15.45 29.53 32.15
CA LYS A 11 15.40 29.38 30.68
C LYS A 11 16.77 29.49 30.03
N ALA A 12 17.64 30.36 30.54
CA ALA A 12 19.02 30.47 30.07
C ALA A 12 19.81 29.18 30.37
N GLN A 13 19.66 28.62 31.58
CA GLN A 13 20.30 27.36 31.97
C GLN A 13 19.83 26.15 31.15
N MET A 14 18.54 26.07 30.81
CA MET A 14 18.04 24.98 29.95
C MET A 14 18.56 25.09 28.52
N ARG A 15 18.63 26.32 27.97
CA ARG A 15 19.18 26.54 26.63
C ARG A 15 20.68 26.23 26.56
N GLU A 16 21.45 26.54 27.60
CA GLU A 16 22.87 26.15 27.68
C GLU A 16 23.06 24.63 27.74
N LYS A 17 22.15 23.90 28.41
CA LYS A 17 22.16 22.43 28.41
C LYS A 17 21.79 21.82 27.06
N GLU A 18 20.82 22.39 26.34
CA GLU A 18 20.46 21.97 24.99
C GLU A 18 21.63 22.18 24.01
N LEU A 19 22.28 23.36 24.06
CA LEU A 19 23.47 23.67 23.25
C LEU A 19 24.71 22.84 23.64
N ALA A 20 24.79 22.32 24.86
CA ALA A 20 25.85 21.38 25.25
C ALA A 20 25.58 19.98 24.67
N HIS A 21 24.32 19.55 24.66
CA HIS A 21 23.92 18.25 24.10
C HIS A 21 24.09 18.22 22.57
N GLU A 22 23.74 19.30 21.87
CA GLU A 22 23.94 19.41 20.41
C GLU A 22 25.42 19.37 20.00
N ARG A 23 26.33 19.85 20.85
CA ARG A 23 27.78 19.81 20.59
C ARG A 23 28.38 18.41 20.70
N ASP A 24 27.93 17.61 21.66
CA ASP A 24 28.36 16.20 21.80
C ASP A 24 27.86 15.32 20.61
N ASP A 25 26.69 15.62 20.07
CA ASP A 25 26.13 14.93 18.89
C ASP A 25 26.81 15.30 17.56
N GLU A 26 27.49 16.44 17.50
CA GLU A 26 28.27 16.86 16.33
C GLU A 26 29.69 16.27 16.34
N GLU A 27 30.29 16.11 17.53
CA GLU A 27 31.63 15.51 17.73
C GLU A 27 31.67 13.99 17.47
N THR A 28 30.52 13.30 17.54
CA THR A 28 30.42 11.84 17.34
C THR A 28 30.08 11.41 15.92
N ARG A 29 29.94 12.35 14.96
CA ARG A 29 29.67 12.01 13.56
C ARG A 29 30.97 11.58 12.85
N PRO A 30 31.04 10.36 12.28
CA PRO A 30 32.22 9.97 11.52
C PRO A 30 32.26 10.76 10.21
N LEU A 31 33.31 11.57 10.05
CA LEU A 31 33.67 12.26 8.80
C LEU A 31 34.07 11.21 7.76
N SER A 32 33.35 11.13 6.64
CA SER A 32 33.78 10.35 5.49
C SER A 32 34.94 11.08 4.80
N ASP A 33 36.18 10.66 5.07
CA ASP A 33 37.35 11.07 4.30
C ASP A 33 37.35 10.36 2.95
N GLY A 34 36.99 11.12 1.92
CA GLY A 34 36.81 10.64 0.56
C GLY A 34 37.82 11.19 -0.43
N SER A 35 39.11 11.21 -0.10
CA SER A 35 40.16 11.29 -1.13
C SER A 35 41.57 10.99 -0.61
N ALA A 36 42.16 9.91 -1.13
CA ALA A 36 43.61 9.72 -1.43
C ALA A 36 44.20 8.40 -0.91
N TYR A 37 43.95 7.30 -1.64
CA TYR A 37 44.97 6.28 -1.88
C TYR A 37 44.55 5.40 -3.07
N GLU A 38 45.22 5.56 -4.22
CA GLU A 38 45.20 4.55 -5.27
C GLU A 38 45.95 3.31 -4.77
N GLN A 39 45.23 2.34 -4.24
CA GLN A 39 45.72 0.97 -4.11
C GLN A 39 45.10 0.13 -5.20
N GLN A 40 45.96 -0.32 -6.11
CA GLN A 40 45.67 -1.28 -7.16
C GLN A 40 45.21 -2.60 -6.53
N LEU A 41 43.89 -2.77 -6.41
CA LEU A 41 43.27 -4.00 -5.94
C LEU A 41 43.19 -4.99 -7.10
N ASP A 42 43.91 -6.10 -6.95
CA ASP A 42 43.89 -7.23 -7.87
C ASP A 42 42.50 -7.88 -7.85
N VAL A 43 41.73 -7.70 -8.93
CA VAL A 43 40.34 -8.16 -9.01
C VAL A 43 40.32 -9.68 -9.18
N ARG A 44 40.21 -10.42 -8.08
CA ARG A 44 39.84 -11.85 -8.14
C ARG A 44 38.44 -11.98 -8.72
N MET A 45 38.35 -12.45 -9.97
CA MET A 45 37.09 -12.75 -10.62
C MET A 45 36.27 -13.71 -9.76
N ARG A 46 35.06 -13.27 -9.40
CA ARG A 46 34.06 -14.09 -8.72
C ARG A 46 33.76 -15.31 -9.59
N SER A 47 34.02 -16.51 -9.06
CA SER A 47 33.57 -17.76 -9.65
C SER A 47 32.08 -17.67 -9.97
N LYS A 48 31.68 -18.10 -11.18
CA LYS A 48 30.29 -18.10 -11.66
C LYS A 48 29.38 -18.81 -10.65
N VAL A 49 28.76 -18.04 -9.76
CA VAL A 49 27.62 -18.49 -8.97
C VAL A 49 26.44 -18.49 -9.92
N ASP A 50 25.74 -19.63 -10.00
CA ASP A 50 24.57 -19.85 -10.84
C ASP A 50 23.64 -18.64 -10.84
N LYS A 51 23.37 -18.12 -12.04
CA LYS A 51 22.42 -17.04 -12.30
C LYS A 51 20.99 -17.54 -12.10
N LYS A 52 20.62 -17.88 -10.87
CA LYS A 52 19.24 -17.69 -10.41
C LYS A 52 19.11 -16.25 -9.95
N GLN A 53 19.24 -15.32 -10.90
CA GLN A 53 18.83 -13.94 -10.66
C GLN A 53 17.40 -14.00 -10.13
N ARG A 54 17.14 -13.36 -8.99
CA ARG A 54 15.77 -13.07 -8.57
C ARG A 54 15.14 -12.33 -9.74
N PRO A 55 14.08 -12.86 -10.35
CA PRO A 55 13.55 -12.26 -11.56
C PRO A 55 13.14 -10.82 -11.21
N LEU A 56 13.55 -9.85 -12.04
CA LEU A 56 13.14 -8.44 -11.97
C LEU A 56 11.62 -8.28 -12.19
N THR A 57 10.88 -9.39 -12.30
CA THR A 57 9.44 -9.47 -12.50
C THR A 57 8.61 -9.02 -11.30
N ARG A 58 9.22 -8.58 -10.19
CA ARG A 58 8.47 -8.00 -9.06
C ARG A 58 7.83 -6.64 -9.38
N TYR A 59 8.32 -5.95 -10.41
CA TYR A 59 7.82 -4.62 -10.80
C TYR A 59 7.38 -4.55 -12.26
N LEU A 60 7.45 -5.66 -12.99
CA LEU A 60 6.96 -5.70 -14.37
C LEU A 60 5.51 -6.18 -14.34
N PRO A 61 4.56 -5.40 -14.87
CA PRO A 61 3.18 -5.83 -15.00
C PRO A 61 3.15 -7.18 -15.71
N ILE A 62 2.58 -8.20 -15.07
CA ILE A 62 2.40 -9.50 -15.71
C ILE A 62 1.15 -9.37 -16.59
N ARG A 63 1.37 -8.86 -17.81
CA ARG A 63 0.38 -8.34 -18.78
C ARG A 63 -0.50 -9.38 -19.48
N SER A 64 -0.40 -10.66 -19.12
CA SER A 64 -1.03 -11.72 -19.92
C SER A 64 -2.42 -12.08 -19.39
N GLU A 65 -3.36 -12.37 -20.29
CA GLU A 65 -4.60 -13.11 -19.96
C GLU A 65 -4.31 -14.40 -19.17
N SER A 66 -3.08 -14.92 -19.27
CA SER A 66 -2.55 -16.05 -18.50
C SER A 66 -2.03 -15.72 -17.09
N LEU A 67 -2.14 -14.48 -16.59
CA LEU A 67 -1.76 -14.16 -15.21
C LEU A 67 -2.57 -15.02 -14.25
N ASN A 68 -1.91 -15.66 -13.30
CA ASN A 68 -2.57 -16.34 -12.19
C ASN A 68 -2.60 -15.36 -11.02
N LEU A 69 -3.79 -14.86 -10.67
CA LEU A 69 -3.98 -13.83 -9.65
C LEU A 69 -3.45 -14.30 -8.30
N ARG A 70 -3.83 -15.49 -7.86
CA ARG A 70 -3.33 -16.07 -6.60
C ARG A 70 -1.80 -16.09 -6.56
N ALA A 71 -1.16 -16.65 -7.58
CA ALA A 71 0.30 -16.74 -7.62
C ALA A 71 0.97 -15.35 -7.65
N HIS A 72 0.36 -14.38 -8.34
CA HIS A 72 0.86 -13.01 -8.37
C HIS A 72 0.82 -12.37 -6.96
N ILE A 73 -0.31 -12.47 -6.27
CA ILE A 73 -0.49 -11.93 -4.92
C ILE A 73 0.43 -12.63 -3.90
N GLU A 74 0.60 -13.94 -3.99
CA GLU A 74 1.57 -14.68 -3.16
C GLU A 74 3.01 -14.23 -3.46
N SER A 75 3.35 -13.94 -4.73
CA SER A 75 4.67 -13.43 -5.10
C SER A 75 4.97 -12.02 -4.58
N ALA A 76 3.93 -11.23 -4.30
CA ALA A 76 4.02 -9.93 -3.62
C ALA A 76 4.28 -10.07 -2.10
N GLY A 77 4.25 -11.30 -1.56
CA GLY A 77 4.57 -11.62 -0.17
C GLY A 77 3.35 -11.93 0.70
N HIS A 78 2.15 -12.03 0.12
CA HIS A 78 0.94 -12.34 0.87
C HIS A 78 0.83 -13.83 1.20
N GLN A 79 0.57 -14.11 2.48
CA GLN A 79 0.26 -15.46 2.96
C GLN A 79 -1.25 -15.68 2.89
N VAL A 80 -1.77 -15.85 1.67
CA VAL A 80 -3.21 -15.93 1.37
C VAL A 80 -3.92 -17.00 2.20
N GLU A 81 -3.29 -18.15 2.42
CA GLU A 81 -3.84 -19.26 3.20
C GLU A 81 -4.11 -18.91 4.67
N LEU A 82 -3.38 -17.94 5.22
CA LEU A 82 -3.55 -17.46 6.59
C LEU A 82 -4.59 -16.33 6.71
N CYS A 83 -5.20 -15.90 5.59
CA CYS A 83 -6.21 -14.85 5.58
C CYS A 83 -7.61 -15.43 5.29
N PRO A 84 -8.38 -15.84 6.31
CA PRO A 84 -9.70 -16.48 6.11
C PRO A 84 -10.79 -15.52 5.59
N HIS A 85 -10.46 -14.23 5.45
CA HIS A 85 -11.39 -13.19 5.03
C HIS A 85 -11.49 -13.01 3.52
N VAL A 86 -10.55 -13.60 2.77
CA VAL A 86 -10.47 -13.54 1.32
C VAL A 86 -10.48 -14.95 0.73
N LEU A 87 -11.23 -15.11 -0.36
CA LEU A 87 -11.26 -16.29 -1.20
C LEU A 87 -10.57 -15.91 -2.50
N LEU A 88 -9.32 -16.29 -2.65
CA LEU A 88 -8.50 -15.93 -3.80
C LEU A 88 -8.23 -17.16 -4.67
N ASP A 89 -8.54 -17.06 -5.95
CA ASP A 89 -8.23 -18.06 -6.97
C ASP A 89 -7.41 -17.42 -8.10
N SER A 90 -7.20 -18.14 -9.21
CA SER A 90 -6.39 -17.65 -10.33
C SER A 90 -6.97 -16.45 -11.07
N THR A 91 -8.28 -16.19 -10.97
CA THR A 91 -8.98 -15.15 -11.74
C THR A 91 -9.90 -14.27 -10.90
N SER A 92 -10.08 -14.56 -9.61
CA SER A 92 -11.02 -13.85 -8.76
C SER A 92 -10.54 -13.74 -7.31
N CYS A 93 -10.92 -12.64 -6.68
CA CYS A 93 -10.83 -12.44 -5.24
C CYS A 93 -12.22 -12.11 -4.70
N ARG A 94 -12.66 -12.80 -3.64
CA ARG A 94 -13.96 -12.58 -3.03
C ARG A 94 -13.83 -12.43 -1.53
N GLY A 95 -14.65 -11.58 -0.92
CA GLY A 95 -14.52 -11.30 0.51
C GLY A 95 -15.50 -10.26 1.00
N PHE A 96 -15.70 -10.20 2.31
CA PHE A 96 -16.51 -9.14 2.91
C PHE A 96 -15.66 -7.90 3.17
N LEU A 97 -16.17 -6.75 2.73
CA LEU A 97 -15.68 -5.44 3.12
C LEU A 97 -16.83 -4.62 3.69
N HIS A 98 -16.52 -3.66 4.56
CA HIS A 98 -17.48 -2.64 4.94
C HIS A 98 -17.32 -1.45 4.01
N LYS A 99 -18.41 -1.05 3.37
CA LYS A 99 -18.44 0.09 2.45
C LYS A 99 -19.21 1.24 3.07
N MET A 100 -18.67 2.45 2.98
CA MET A 100 -19.44 3.66 3.31
C MET A 100 -20.54 3.92 2.27
N GLY A 101 -21.77 4.16 2.72
CA GLY A 101 -22.89 4.58 1.88
C GLY A 101 -22.74 6.04 1.41
N SER A 102 -23.15 6.35 0.18
CA SER A 102 -22.96 7.69 -0.40
C SER A 102 -23.87 8.78 0.19
N LYS A 103 -25.08 8.43 0.63
CA LYS A 103 -26.08 9.42 1.08
C LYS A 103 -26.03 9.68 2.60
N PHE A 104 -25.87 8.62 3.39
CA PHE A 104 -25.96 8.67 4.85
C PHE A 104 -24.66 8.29 5.54
N HIS A 105 -23.59 8.01 4.79
CA HIS A 105 -22.27 7.65 5.31
C HIS A 105 -22.22 6.47 6.30
N HIS A 106 -23.27 5.65 6.37
CA HIS A 106 -23.28 4.42 7.16
C HIS A 106 -22.40 3.34 6.52
N TRP A 107 -21.66 2.64 7.36
CA TRP A 107 -20.80 1.52 6.96
C TRP A 107 -21.60 0.24 6.84
N ASN A 108 -21.59 -0.35 5.65
CA ASN A 108 -22.39 -1.50 5.30
C ASN A 108 -21.50 -2.67 4.91
N LYS A 109 -21.63 -3.81 5.60
CA LYS A 109 -20.97 -5.06 5.18
C LYS A 109 -21.54 -5.52 3.84
N ARG A 110 -20.66 -5.74 2.85
CA ARG A 110 -21.02 -6.19 1.51
C ARG A 110 -20.03 -7.24 1.03
N TRP A 111 -20.51 -8.19 0.25
CA TRP A 111 -19.69 -9.21 -0.39
C TRP A 111 -19.13 -8.65 -1.68
N PHE A 112 -17.82 -8.44 -1.74
CA PHE A 112 -17.12 -7.96 -2.92
C PHE A 112 -16.58 -9.14 -3.72
N VAL A 113 -16.65 -9.01 -5.04
CA VAL A 113 -16.20 -9.97 -6.03
C VAL A 113 -15.40 -9.21 -7.08
N PHE A 114 -14.08 -9.42 -7.05
CA PHE A 114 -13.17 -9.04 -8.12
C PHE A 114 -13.14 -10.18 -9.13
N ASP A 115 -13.36 -9.89 -10.41
CA ASP A 115 -13.40 -10.88 -11.48
C ASP A 115 -12.55 -10.38 -12.66
N ARG A 116 -11.43 -11.07 -12.91
CA ARG A 116 -10.50 -10.72 -14.00
C ARG A 116 -11.10 -10.98 -15.36
N SER A 117 -11.83 -12.08 -15.53
CA SER A 117 -12.44 -12.45 -16.81
C SER A 117 -13.50 -11.41 -17.21
N LYS A 118 -14.29 -10.94 -16.24
CA LYS A 118 -15.29 -9.88 -16.47
C LYS A 118 -14.75 -8.47 -16.32
N ARG A 119 -13.45 -8.31 -16.01
CA ARG A 119 -12.78 -7.01 -16.02
C ARG A 119 -13.44 -6.00 -15.04
N MET A 120 -13.94 -6.49 -13.90
CA MET A 120 -14.77 -5.70 -12.99
C MET A 120 -14.68 -6.10 -11.50
N LEU A 121 -14.94 -5.14 -10.62
CA LEU A 121 -15.15 -5.31 -9.19
C LEU A 121 -16.61 -5.00 -8.85
N VAL A 122 -17.35 -5.98 -8.35
CA VAL A 122 -18.79 -5.86 -8.02
C VAL A 122 -19.01 -6.16 -6.55
N TYR A 123 -20.04 -5.55 -5.95
CA TYR A 123 -20.47 -5.92 -4.61
C TYR A 123 -21.96 -6.29 -4.53
N TYR A 124 -22.24 -7.20 -3.61
CA TYR A 124 -23.53 -7.81 -3.34
C TYR A 124 -23.92 -7.62 -1.88
N ALA A 125 -25.18 -7.91 -1.56
CA ALA A 125 -25.63 -7.90 -0.16
C ALA A 125 -24.88 -8.95 0.68
N ASP A 126 -24.66 -10.13 0.10
CA ASP A 126 -24.08 -11.30 0.76
C ASP A 126 -23.45 -12.26 -0.28
N ARG A 127 -22.97 -13.42 0.20
CA ARG A 127 -22.29 -14.47 -0.58
C ARG A 127 -23.18 -15.16 -1.62
N THR A 128 -24.49 -14.94 -1.62
CA THR A 128 -25.38 -15.59 -2.60
C THR A 128 -25.24 -14.99 -4.00
N GLU A 129 -24.63 -13.79 -4.10
CA GLU A 129 -24.34 -13.11 -5.37
C GLU A 129 -25.58 -12.89 -6.27
N LYS A 130 -26.80 -12.96 -5.70
CA LYS A 130 -28.08 -12.92 -6.46
C LYS A 130 -28.30 -11.65 -7.26
N LYS A 131 -28.01 -10.48 -6.67
CA LYS A 131 -28.24 -9.17 -7.29
C LYS A 131 -27.11 -8.22 -6.96
N ALA A 132 -26.40 -7.78 -8.00
CA ALA A 132 -25.37 -6.77 -7.89
C ALA A 132 -25.98 -5.48 -7.32
N ARG A 133 -25.29 -4.87 -6.35
CA ARG A 133 -25.69 -3.60 -5.74
C ARG A 133 -24.89 -2.42 -6.29
N GLY A 134 -23.84 -2.69 -7.06
CA GLY A 134 -22.95 -1.73 -7.69
C GLY A 134 -21.58 -2.33 -7.87
N GLY A 135 -20.68 -1.56 -8.47
CA GLY A 135 -19.32 -1.98 -8.76
C GLY A 135 -18.60 -0.93 -9.59
N ALA A 136 -17.48 -1.32 -10.17
CA ALA A 136 -16.73 -0.56 -11.14
C ALA A 136 -16.04 -1.52 -12.13
N TYR A 137 -15.93 -1.11 -13.39
CA TYR A 137 -15.00 -1.74 -14.32
C TYR A 137 -13.58 -1.33 -13.96
N PHE A 138 -12.60 -2.20 -14.20
CA PHE A 138 -11.21 -1.89 -13.85
C PHE A 138 -10.68 -0.66 -14.60
N GLN A 139 -11.09 -0.45 -15.86
CA GLN A 139 -10.75 0.74 -16.65
C GLN A 139 -11.23 2.06 -16.03
N ALA A 140 -12.25 2.01 -15.17
CA ALA A 140 -12.78 3.20 -14.52
C ALA A 140 -12.02 3.54 -13.23
N ILE A 141 -11.17 2.63 -12.73
CA ILE A 141 -10.42 2.80 -11.49
C ILE A 141 -9.17 3.66 -11.79
N GLU A 142 -9.12 4.83 -11.18
CA GLU A 142 -8.04 5.80 -11.37
C GLU A 142 -6.98 5.66 -10.29
N GLU A 143 -7.42 5.48 -9.04
CA GLU A 143 -6.53 5.40 -7.88
C GLU A 143 -7.03 4.38 -6.85
N VAL A 144 -6.09 3.72 -6.19
CA VAL A 144 -6.33 2.89 -5.00
C VAL A 144 -5.25 3.20 -3.97
N TYR A 145 -5.64 3.54 -2.74
CA TYR A 145 -4.68 3.92 -1.69
C TYR A 145 -5.24 3.69 -0.28
N VAL A 146 -4.35 3.56 0.70
CA VAL A 146 -4.72 3.49 2.12
C VAL A 146 -5.04 4.89 2.65
N ASP A 147 -6.14 5.05 3.39
CA ASP A 147 -6.61 6.37 3.86
C ASP A 147 -5.86 6.85 5.10
N HIS A 148 -4.57 7.19 4.94
CA HIS A 148 -3.73 7.67 6.04
C HIS A 148 -4.19 9.01 6.63
N LEU A 149 -4.96 9.79 5.87
CA LEU A 149 -5.47 11.09 6.29
C LEU A 149 -6.81 10.99 7.02
N ASN A 150 -7.39 9.79 7.12
CA ASN A 150 -8.70 9.55 7.72
C ASN A 150 -9.76 10.50 7.12
N SER A 151 -9.80 10.58 5.79
CA SER A 151 -10.67 11.48 5.03
C SER A 151 -12.16 11.34 5.37
N VAL A 152 -12.56 10.20 5.95
CA VAL A 152 -13.90 9.91 6.45
C VAL A 152 -13.88 9.38 7.88
N LYS A 153 -15.00 9.55 8.59
CA LYS A 153 -15.22 8.96 9.93
C LYS A 153 -15.43 7.44 9.82
N SER A 154 -14.32 6.70 9.72
CA SER A 154 -14.31 5.24 9.72
C SER A 154 -14.30 4.68 11.15
N PRO A 155 -15.04 3.59 11.44
CA PRO A 155 -14.94 2.87 12.71
C PRO A 155 -13.55 2.31 12.98
N ASN A 156 -12.79 1.97 11.93
CA ASN A 156 -11.41 1.50 12.05
C ASN A 156 -10.55 2.11 10.94
N PRO A 157 -9.99 3.31 11.16
CA PRO A 157 -9.27 4.03 10.12
C PRO A 157 -8.01 3.31 9.63
N GLN A 158 -7.31 2.58 10.50
CA GLN A 158 -6.12 1.79 10.14
C GLN A 158 -6.40 0.63 9.17
N LEU A 159 -7.67 0.24 9.02
CA LEU A 159 -8.12 -0.80 8.10
C LEU A 159 -8.91 -0.23 6.91
N THR A 160 -8.84 1.09 6.71
CA THR A 160 -9.60 1.80 5.68
C THR A 160 -8.73 2.16 4.49
N PHE A 161 -9.24 1.87 3.30
CA PHE A 161 -8.64 2.24 2.04
C PHE A 161 -9.69 2.83 1.09
N VAL A 162 -9.21 3.54 0.09
CA VAL A 162 -10.03 4.24 -0.89
C VAL A 162 -9.74 3.68 -2.27
N MET A 163 -10.81 3.43 -3.03
CA MET A 163 -10.77 3.19 -4.46
C MET A 163 -11.51 4.34 -5.13
N LYS A 164 -10.82 5.16 -5.92
CA LYS A 164 -11.42 6.21 -6.74
C LYS A 164 -11.66 5.70 -8.15
N THR A 165 -12.85 5.99 -8.65
CA THR A 165 -13.21 5.82 -10.05
C THR A 165 -13.65 7.16 -10.61
N ASN A 166 -13.63 7.30 -11.93
CA ASN A 166 -14.11 8.50 -12.63
C ASN A 166 -15.52 8.97 -12.20
N GLU A 167 -16.41 8.02 -11.87
CA GLU A 167 -17.79 8.31 -11.45
C GLU A 167 -17.97 8.37 -9.92
N ARG A 168 -17.10 7.71 -9.14
CA ARG A 168 -17.38 7.46 -7.72
C ARG A 168 -16.13 7.13 -6.90
N THR A 169 -16.09 7.69 -5.69
CA THR A 169 -15.15 7.25 -4.66
C THR A 169 -15.77 6.22 -3.72
N PHE A 170 -15.07 5.11 -3.52
CA PHE A 170 -15.42 4.04 -2.59
C PHE A 170 -14.49 4.08 -1.37
N HIS A 171 -15.07 4.35 -0.20
CA HIS A 171 -14.38 4.16 1.09
C HIS A 171 -14.71 2.77 1.61
N LEU A 172 -13.68 1.96 1.79
CA LEU A 172 -13.76 0.54 2.08
C LEU A 172 -12.94 0.23 3.33
N MET A 173 -13.50 -0.58 4.23
CA MET A 173 -12.84 -1.00 5.45
C MET A 173 -12.78 -2.52 5.49
N ALA A 174 -11.56 -3.04 5.59
CA ALA A 174 -11.27 -4.48 5.63
C ALA A 174 -11.44 -5.05 7.05
N PRO A 175 -11.68 -6.36 7.20
CA PRO A 175 -11.82 -7.00 8.50
C PRO A 175 -10.47 -7.22 9.22
N SER A 176 -9.34 -7.14 8.52
CA SER A 176 -7.99 -7.32 9.09
C SER A 176 -6.92 -6.59 8.27
N PRO A 177 -5.72 -6.33 8.83
CA PRO A 177 -4.62 -5.71 8.08
C PRO A 177 -4.14 -6.53 6.88
N GLU A 178 -4.10 -7.87 6.99
CA GLU A 178 -3.75 -8.75 5.87
C GLU A 178 -4.80 -8.67 4.76
N ALA A 179 -6.09 -8.76 5.10
CA ALA A 179 -7.15 -8.64 4.12
C ALA A 179 -7.13 -7.29 3.39
N MET A 180 -6.83 -6.19 4.11
CA MET A 180 -6.70 -4.86 3.48
C MET A 180 -5.61 -4.85 2.42
N ARG A 181 -4.41 -5.31 2.77
CA ARG A 181 -3.27 -5.31 1.85
C ARG A 181 -3.54 -6.18 0.62
N ILE A 182 -4.10 -7.39 0.83
CA ILE A 182 -4.52 -8.26 -0.27
C ILE A 182 -5.53 -7.56 -1.19
N TRP A 183 -6.54 -6.90 -0.63
CA TRP A 183 -7.54 -6.19 -1.44
C TRP A 183 -6.96 -5.02 -2.22
N VAL A 184 -6.06 -4.23 -1.62
CA VAL A 184 -5.36 -3.14 -2.32
C VAL A 184 -4.57 -3.70 -3.51
N ASP A 185 -3.74 -4.72 -3.30
CA ASP A 185 -2.90 -5.31 -4.34
C ASP A 185 -3.74 -5.97 -5.44
N VAL A 186 -4.83 -6.66 -5.09
CA VAL A 186 -5.76 -7.25 -6.07
C VAL A 186 -6.39 -6.18 -6.95
N VAL A 187 -6.93 -5.11 -6.36
CA VAL A 187 -7.60 -4.06 -7.13
C VAL A 187 -6.58 -3.31 -7.99
N PHE A 188 -5.39 -3.05 -7.45
CA PHE A 188 -4.28 -2.43 -8.18
C PHE A 188 -3.84 -3.27 -9.38
N THR A 189 -3.63 -4.58 -9.19
CA THR A 189 -3.34 -5.55 -10.26
C THR A 189 -4.41 -5.51 -11.36
N GLY A 190 -5.68 -5.37 -10.98
CA GLY A 190 -6.80 -5.23 -11.91
C GLY A 190 -6.76 -3.93 -12.70
N ALA A 191 -6.55 -2.80 -12.03
CA ALA A 191 -6.59 -1.45 -12.63
C ALA A 191 -5.37 -1.15 -13.52
N GLU A 192 -4.15 -1.50 -13.09
CA GLU A 192 -2.92 -1.24 -13.86
C GLU A 192 -2.88 -2.00 -15.19
N GLY A 193 -3.53 -3.17 -15.28
CA GLY A 193 -3.69 -3.91 -16.53
C GLY A 193 -4.43 -3.15 -17.63
N TYR A 194 -4.87 -1.90 -17.42
CA TYR A 194 -5.64 -1.08 -18.38
C TYR A 194 -4.95 0.22 -18.75
N GLN A 195 -4.26 0.88 -17.82
CA GLN A 195 -3.66 2.20 -18.05
C GLN A 195 -2.54 2.18 -19.12
N GLU A 196 -1.98 1.01 -19.44
CA GLU A 196 -0.95 0.86 -20.48
C GLU A 196 -1.49 0.78 -21.92
N PHE A 197 -2.80 0.69 -22.13
CA PHE A 197 -3.39 0.63 -23.49
C PHE A 197 -3.72 2.00 -24.10
N GLU A 198 -3.71 3.09 -23.32
CA GLU A 198 -4.01 4.43 -23.83
C GLU A 198 -2.78 5.20 -24.33
N HIS A 199 -1.56 4.72 -24.08
CA HIS A 199 -0.32 5.38 -24.51
C HIS A 199 0.26 4.84 -25.83
N GLY A 200 -0.54 4.08 -26.59
CA GLY A 200 -0.13 3.49 -27.87
C GLY A 200 -1.26 3.52 -28.90
N SER A 201 -1.63 4.71 -29.36
CA SER A 201 -2.45 4.94 -30.57
C SER A 201 -2.07 6.26 -31.20
#